data_AF-A0A9W9BXD4-F1
#
_entry.id   AF-A0A9W9BXD4-F1
#
_cell.length_a   1.000
_cell.length_b   1.000
_cell.length_c   1.000
_cell.angle_alpha   90.00
_cell.angle_beta   90.00
_cell.angle_gamma   90.00
#
_symmetry.space_group_name_H-M   'P 1'
#
loop_
_entity.id
_entity.type
_entity.pdbx_description
1 polymer ?
#
loop_
_entity_poly.entity_id
_entity_poly.type
_entity_poly.pdbx_seq_one_letter_code
_entity_poly.pdbx_strand_id
1 'polypeptide(L)'
;MWFFVTSIIYDAVLHFVIRAAFFTFYWSFSAQSNFRFWIGLGLGADVMLLVFNILIIVFRCQPTTANFRPGERLAAQCMDSGFALFAPAALNSLLNLYVFILPIPIFYRVQVPLRRKLHICCMFTVGGAAVALGFIRMHSLQTINSGTDTSKAVGETMIVGALGMSLAAIAHNLPSATEATIYLVAGYQWYCIQR
;
A
#
# COMPACT_ATOMS: atom_id res chain seq x y z
N MET A 1 -9.93 4.01 22.64
CA MET A 1 -9.40 2.72 22.17
C MET A 1 -10.12 2.25 20.90
N TRP A 2 -11.45 2.20 20.88
CA TRP A 2 -12.25 1.85 19.68
C TRP A 2 -11.90 2.66 18.41
N PHE A 3 -11.84 4.00 18.49
CA PHE A 3 -11.48 4.83 17.33
C PHE A 3 -10.12 4.48 16.71
N PHE A 4 -9.13 4.13 17.52
CA PHE A 4 -7.79 3.77 17.05
C PHE A 4 -7.79 2.42 16.33
N VAL A 5 -8.55 1.45 16.85
CA VAL A 5 -8.72 0.12 16.23
C VAL A 5 -9.43 0.26 14.88
N THR A 6 -10.51 1.06 14.81
CA THR A 6 -11.23 1.30 13.56
C THR A 6 -10.33 1.94 12.50
N SER A 7 -9.51 2.94 12.86
CA SER A 7 -8.60 3.58 11.91
C SER A 7 -7.55 2.61 11.35
N ILE A 8 -6.99 1.73 12.19
CA ILE A 8 -6.00 0.73 11.73
C ILE A 8 -6.65 -0.28 10.78
N ILE A 9 -7.84 -0.78 11.12
CA ILE A 9 -8.56 -1.72 10.25
C ILE A 9 -8.88 -1.06 8.91
N TYR A 10 -9.31 0.20 8.91
CA TYR A 10 -9.62 0.93 7.69
C TYR A 10 -8.38 1.11 6.79
N ASP A 11 -7.24 1.52 7.36
CA ASP A 11 -5.95 1.63 6.63
C ASP A 11 -5.53 0.28 6.04
N ALA A 12 -5.62 -0.80 6.81
CA ALA A 12 -5.25 -2.15 6.37
C ALA A 12 -6.13 -2.66 5.22
N VAL A 13 -7.46 -2.48 5.32
CA VAL A 13 -8.40 -2.89 4.29
C VAL A 13 -8.20 -2.08 3.02
N LEU A 14 -7.99 -0.76 3.12
CA LEU A 14 -7.72 0.08 1.96
C LEU A 14 -6.44 -0.35 1.22
N HIS A 15 -5.35 -0.61 1.94
CA HIS A 15 -4.11 -1.09 1.34
C HIS A 15 -4.32 -2.43 0.60
N PHE A 16 -5.05 -3.36 1.21
CA PHE A 16 -5.39 -4.64 0.61
C PHE A 16 -6.17 -4.47 -0.70
N VAL A 17 -7.22 -3.64 -0.69
CA VAL A 17 -8.07 -3.41 -1.88
C VAL A 17 -7.28 -2.78 -3.02
N ILE A 18 -6.44 -1.77 -2.75
CA ILE A 18 -5.65 -1.09 -3.79
C ILE A 18 -4.63 -2.06 -4.43
N ARG A 19 -3.93 -2.85 -3.61
CA ARG A 19 -2.93 -3.82 -4.09
C ARG A 19 -3.59 -4.98 -4.84
N ALA A 20 -4.69 -5.51 -4.33
CA ALA A 20 -5.47 -6.54 -5.00
C ALA A 20 -6.00 -6.05 -6.36
N ALA A 21 -6.56 -4.84 -6.43
CA ALA A 21 -6.99 -4.22 -7.67
C ALA A 21 -5.82 -4.09 -8.66
N PHE A 22 -4.66 -3.62 -8.21
CA PHE A 22 -3.45 -3.51 -9.04
C PHE A 22 -3.03 -4.88 -9.59
N PHE A 23 -2.92 -5.90 -8.74
CA PHE A 23 -2.55 -7.25 -9.18
C PHE A 23 -3.57 -7.84 -10.15
N THR A 24 -4.87 -7.70 -9.92
CA THR A 24 -5.90 -8.20 -10.85
C THR A 24 -5.85 -7.49 -12.21
N PHE A 25 -5.63 -6.17 -12.24
CA PHE A 25 -5.45 -5.43 -13.48
C PHE A 25 -4.22 -5.92 -14.27
N TYR A 26 -3.06 -6.03 -13.61
CA TYR A 26 -1.83 -6.53 -14.24
C TYR A 26 -1.91 -8.00 -14.65
N TRP A 27 -2.68 -8.81 -13.93
CA TRP A 27 -2.94 -10.20 -14.30
C TRP A 27 -3.69 -10.31 -15.62
N SER A 28 -4.65 -9.41 -15.87
CA SER A 28 -5.41 -9.40 -17.12
C SER A 28 -4.55 -8.99 -18.32
N PHE A 29 -3.61 -8.07 -18.13
CA PHE A 29 -2.73 -7.56 -19.19
C PHE A 29 -1.58 -8.51 -19.52
N SER A 30 -1.12 -9.33 -18.57
CA SER A 30 0.08 -10.13 -18.76
C SER A 30 -0.20 -11.51 -19.37
N ALA A 31 0.17 -11.66 -20.64
CA ALA A 31 0.16 -12.94 -21.35
C ALA A 31 1.35 -13.87 -20.96
N GLN A 32 2.35 -13.39 -20.21
CA GLN A 32 3.56 -14.17 -19.89
C GLN A 32 3.38 -15.00 -18.60
N SER A 33 3.62 -16.31 -18.69
CA SER A 33 3.46 -17.27 -17.57
C SER A 33 4.32 -16.93 -16.35
N ASN A 34 5.57 -16.54 -16.55
CA ASN A 34 6.48 -16.17 -15.45
C ASN A 34 5.99 -14.95 -14.69
N PHE A 35 5.41 -13.96 -15.38
CA PHE A 35 4.91 -12.75 -14.74
C PHE A 35 3.64 -13.01 -13.92
N ARG A 36 2.79 -13.93 -14.38
CA ARG A 36 1.62 -14.39 -13.61
C ARG A 36 2.04 -15.05 -12.29
N PHE A 37 3.13 -15.81 -12.26
CA PHE A 37 3.65 -16.36 -11.00
C PHE A 37 4.01 -15.26 -9.99
N TRP A 38 4.75 -14.23 -10.41
CA TRP A 38 5.12 -13.09 -9.53
C TRP A 38 3.90 -12.30 -9.04
N ILE A 39 2.89 -12.10 -9.88
CA ILE A 39 1.64 -11.46 -9.45
C ILE A 39 0.91 -12.34 -8.42
N GLY A 40 0.81 -13.64 -8.68
CA GLY A 40 0.15 -14.59 -7.77
C GLY A 40 0.85 -14.66 -6.41
N LEU A 41 2.19 -14.64 -6.40
CA LEU A 41 2.99 -14.54 -5.19
C LEU A 41 2.69 -13.25 -4.42
N GLY A 42 2.59 -12.11 -5.12
CA GLY A 42 2.25 -10.82 -4.52
C GLY A 42 0.86 -10.80 -3.91
N LEU A 43 -0.14 -11.32 -4.61
CA LEU A 43 -1.52 -11.43 -4.11
C LEU A 43 -1.59 -12.34 -2.87
N GLY A 44 -0.91 -13.49 -2.92
CA GLY A 44 -0.84 -14.42 -1.78
C GLY A 44 -0.17 -13.79 -0.56
N ALA A 45 0.93 -13.05 -0.76
CA ALA A 45 1.61 -12.32 0.31
C ALA A 45 0.71 -11.24 0.93
N ASP A 46 -0.06 -10.52 0.13
CA ASP A 46 -0.97 -9.47 0.61
C ASP A 46 -2.12 -10.04 1.45
N VAL A 47 -2.71 -11.17 1.01
CA VAL A 47 -3.69 -11.92 1.81
C VAL A 47 -3.09 -12.43 3.12
N MET A 48 -1.87 -12.98 3.08
CA MET A 48 -1.18 -13.44 4.30
C MET A 48 -0.93 -12.30 5.28
N LEU A 49 -0.56 -11.11 4.81
CA LEU A 49 -0.42 -9.94 5.67
C LEU A 49 -1.74 -9.51 6.32
N LEU A 50 -2.84 -9.53 5.57
CA LEU A 50 -4.15 -9.19 6.11
C LEU A 50 -4.52 -10.15 7.26
N VAL A 51 -4.35 -11.45 7.04
CA VAL A 51 -4.56 -12.48 8.05
C VAL A 51 -3.65 -12.24 9.26
N PHE A 52 -2.35 -12.00 9.04
CA PHE A 52 -1.39 -11.72 10.11
C PHE A 52 -1.78 -10.49 10.95
N ASN A 53 -2.24 -9.41 10.32
CA ASN A 53 -2.72 -8.22 11.03
C ASN A 53 -3.92 -8.53 11.92
N ILE A 54 -4.88 -9.31 11.42
CA ILE A 54 -6.07 -9.73 12.18
C ILE A 54 -5.65 -10.60 13.36
N LEU A 55 -4.75 -11.56 13.17
CA LEU A 55 -4.23 -12.41 14.25
C LEU A 55 -3.57 -11.56 15.35
N ILE A 56 -2.72 -10.59 14.99
CA ILE A 56 -2.10 -9.71 15.97
C ILE A 56 -3.16 -8.95 16.77
N ILE A 57 -4.18 -8.40 16.11
CA ILE A 57 -5.25 -7.65 16.81
C ILE A 57 -6.02 -8.55 17.78
N VAL A 58 -6.34 -9.78 17.38
CA VAL A 58 -7.12 -10.72 18.20
C VAL A 58 -6.30 -11.31 19.36
N PHE A 59 -5.03 -11.65 19.12
CA PHE A 59 -4.15 -12.32 20.09
C PHE A 59 -3.22 -11.37 20.86
N ARG A 60 -3.51 -10.06 20.89
CA ARG A 60 -2.67 -9.05 21.56
C ARG A 60 -2.50 -9.24 23.08
N CYS A 61 -3.42 -9.93 23.75
CA CYS A 61 -3.34 -10.20 25.19
C CYS A 61 -3.69 -11.65 25.53
N GLN A 62 -2.98 -12.21 26.51
CA GLN A 62 -3.27 -13.50 27.13
C GLN A 62 -3.78 -13.25 28.57
N PRO A 63 -5.02 -13.61 28.92
CA PRO A 63 -6.08 -14.21 28.10
C PRO A 63 -6.82 -13.19 27.22
N THR A 64 -7.35 -13.65 26.08
CA THR A 64 -8.11 -12.83 25.11
C THR A 64 -9.38 -12.18 25.71
N THR A 65 -9.88 -12.72 26.83
CA THR A 65 -11.00 -12.19 27.62
C THR A 65 -10.69 -10.85 28.28
N ALA A 66 -9.43 -10.58 28.61
CA ALA A 66 -9.00 -9.32 29.23
C ALA A 66 -9.06 -8.12 28.26
N ASN A 67 -9.15 -8.37 26.94
CA ASN A 67 -9.36 -7.33 25.94
C ASN A 67 -10.81 -6.77 25.97
N PHE A 68 -11.78 -7.60 26.36
CA PHE A 68 -13.21 -7.25 26.38
C PHE A 68 -13.76 -6.92 27.77
N ARG A 69 -13.07 -7.34 28.86
CA ARG A 69 -13.46 -7.02 30.24
C ARG A 69 -12.38 -6.16 30.94
N PRO A 70 -12.66 -4.87 31.22
CA PRO A 70 -11.66 -3.96 31.79
C PRO A 70 -11.23 -4.29 33.23
N GLY A 71 -11.96 -5.17 33.95
CA GLY A 71 -11.68 -5.54 35.34
C GLY A 71 -10.55 -6.56 35.56
N GLU A 72 -10.11 -7.28 34.53
CA GLU A 72 -9.05 -8.32 34.62
C GLU A 72 -7.68 -7.86 34.10
N ARG A 73 -7.54 -6.55 33.80
CA ARG A 73 -6.32 -5.96 33.23
C ARG A 73 -5.08 -6.07 34.11
N LEU A 74 -5.22 -6.26 35.42
CA LEU A 74 -4.07 -6.34 36.35
C LEU A 74 -3.32 -7.67 36.29
N ALA A 75 -3.90 -8.74 35.73
CA ALA A 75 -3.30 -10.08 35.70
C ALA A 75 -2.97 -10.58 34.28
N ALA A 76 -3.30 -9.81 33.24
CA ALA A 76 -3.10 -10.21 31.84
C ALA A 76 -1.71 -9.82 31.34
N GLN A 77 -0.94 -10.80 30.84
CA GLN A 77 0.28 -10.55 30.08
C GLN A 77 -0.12 -10.14 28.66
N CYS A 78 -0.09 -8.83 28.41
CA CYS A 78 -0.24 -8.30 27.06
C CYS A 78 1.11 -8.23 26.36
N MET A 79 1.08 -8.51 25.05
CA MET A 79 2.25 -8.44 24.19
C MET A 79 2.70 -6.98 24.05
N ASP A 80 4.01 -6.76 23.92
CA ASP A 80 4.54 -5.41 23.80
C ASP A 80 3.90 -4.67 22.62
N SER A 81 3.41 -3.46 22.90
CA SER A 81 2.69 -2.64 21.93
C SER A 81 3.59 -2.21 20.78
N GLY A 82 4.91 -2.15 21.01
CA GLY A 82 5.92 -1.89 19.99
C GLY A 82 5.98 -2.97 18.93
N PHE A 83 6.20 -4.21 19.36
CA PHE A 83 6.30 -5.34 18.44
C PHE A 83 5.02 -5.52 17.62
N ALA A 84 3.86 -5.36 18.26
CA ALA A 84 2.56 -5.53 17.62
C ALA A 84 2.20 -4.41 16.63
N LEU A 85 2.86 -3.25 16.68
CA LEU A 85 2.72 -2.17 15.69
C LEU A 85 3.82 -2.24 14.62
N PHE A 86 5.05 -2.54 15.02
CA PHE A 86 6.21 -2.52 14.15
C PHE A 86 6.21 -3.67 13.14
N ALA A 87 5.87 -4.89 13.56
CA ALA A 87 5.89 -6.06 12.67
C ALA A 87 4.95 -5.92 11.45
N PRO A 88 3.66 -5.57 11.62
CA PRO A 88 2.78 -5.38 10.47
C PRO A 88 3.16 -4.16 9.62
N ALA A 89 3.69 -3.09 10.22
CA ALA A 89 4.13 -1.91 9.49
C ALA A 89 5.36 -2.20 8.61
N ALA A 90 6.32 -2.99 9.11
CA ALA A 90 7.50 -3.40 8.37
C ALA A 90 7.12 -4.26 7.16
N LEU A 91 6.28 -5.27 7.37
CA LEU A 91 5.82 -6.14 6.29
C LEU A 91 5.03 -5.35 5.25
N ASN A 92 4.16 -4.43 5.67
CA ASN A 92 3.42 -3.59 4.73
C ASN A 92 4.33 -2.69 3.89
N SER A 93 5.39 -2.14 4.49
CA SER A 93 6.39 -1.34 3.77
C SER A 93 7.15 -2.18 2.73
N LEU A 94 7.52 -3.42 3.08
CA LEU A 94 8.15 -4.36 2.15
C LEU A 94 7.25 -4.71 0.97
N LEU A 95 5.95 -4.91 1.21
CA LEU A 95 4.99 -5.16 0.12
C LEU A 95 4.81 -3.95 -0.80
N ASN A 96 4.82 -2.72 -0.26
CA ASN A 96 4.79 -1.52 -1.09
C ASN A 96 5.99 -1.43 -2.02
N LEU A 97 7.19 -1.77 -1.53
CA LEU A 97 8.38 -1.88 -2.38
C LEU A 97 8.23 -2.95 -3.47
N TYR A 98 7.71 -4.12 -3.10
CA TYR A 98 7.50 -5.21 -4.05
C TYR A 98 6.56 -4.81 -5.20
N VAL A 99 5.42 -4.20 -4.87
CA VAL A 99 4.46 -3.69 -5.85
C VAL A 99 5.07 -2.61 -6.74
N PHE A 100 5.91 -1.75 -6.18
CA PHE A 100 6.62 -0.70 -6.92
C PHE A 100 7.67 -1.24 -7.90
N ILE A 101 8.38 -2.31 -7.52
CA ILE A 101 9.41 -2.93 -8.36
C ILE A 101 8.79 -3.76 -9.48
N LEU A 102 7.63 -4.38 -9.25
CA LEU A 102 6.98 -5.28 -10.20
C LEU A 102 6.82 -4.72 -11.64
N PRO A 103 6.38 -3.46 -11.88
CA PRO A 103 6.21 -2.94 -13.24
C PRO A 103 7.53 -2.52 -13.90
N ILE A 104 8.64 -2.34 -13.16
CA ILE A 104 9.91 -1.84 -13.70
C ILE A 104 10.46 -2.72 -14.84
N PRO A 105 10.56 -4.06 -14.70
CA PRO A 105 11.14 -4.91 -15.74
C PRO A 105 10.33 -4.93 -17.03
N ILE A 106 9.01 -4.71 -16.94
CA ILE A 106 8.13 -4.63 -18.12
C ILE A 106 8.51 -3.42 -18.96
N PHE A 107 8.72 -2.27 -18.31
CA PHE A 107 9.05 -1.03 -19.01
C PHE A 107 10.37 -1.08 -19.76
N TYR A 108 11.40 -1.75 -19.22
CA TYR A 108 12.69 -1.87 -19.90
C TYR A 108 12.64 -2.63 -21.22
N ARG A 109 11.65 -3.50 -21.42
CA ARG A 109 11.52 -4.32 -22.64
C ARG A 109 10.74 -3.65 -23.76
N VAL A 110 10.04 -2.54 -23.50
CA VAL A 110 9.15 -1.90 -24.49
C VAL A 110 9.78 -0.61 -25.02
N GLN A 111 10.07 -0.57 -26.32
CA GLN A 111 10.50 0.64 -27.02
C GLN A 111 9.30 1.60 -27.19
N VAL A 112 9.10 2.47 -26.20
CA VAL A 112 8.04 3.48 -26.22
C VAL A 112 8.52 4.83 -26.79
N PRO A 113 7.68 5.55 -27.56
CA PRO A 113 7.99 6.90 -28.02
C PRO A 113 8.07 7.89 -26.85
N LEU A 114 8.86 8.97 -27.01
CA LEU A 114 9.24 9.91 -25.94
C LEU A 114 8.05 10.45 -25.13
N ARG A 115 6.91 10.72 -25.79
CA ARG A 115 5.68 11.21 -25.14
C ARG A 115 5.11 10.21 -24.13
N ARG A 116 5.11 8.92 -24.46
CA ARG A 116 4.62 7.85 -23.56
C ARG A 116 5.63 7.59 -22.44
N LYS A 117 6.93 7.76 -22.73
CA LYS A 117 8.01 7.66 -21.73
C LYS A 117 7.86 8.68 -20.59
N LEU A 118 7.39 9.90 -20.90
CA LEU A 118 7.14 10.93 -19.89
C LEU A 118 6.02 10.53 -18.91
N HIS A 119 4.88 10.04 -19.41
CA HIS A 119 3.77 9.59 -18.54
C HIS A 119 4.20 8.44 -17.61
N ILE A 120 4.96 7.48 -18.12
CA ILE A 120 5.50 6.38 -17.33
C ILE A 120 6.47 6.88 -16.25
N CYS A 121 7.33 7.85 -16.60
CA CYS A 121 8.22 8.48 -15.64
C CYS A 121 7.43 9.16 -14.51
N CYS A 122 6.37 9.91 -14.83
CA CYS A 122 5.48 10.51 -13.83
C CYS A 122 4.80 9.48 -12.93
N MET A 123 4.36 8.35 -13.48
CA MET A 123 3.79 7.26 -12.67
C MET A 123 4.81 6.70 -11.68
N PHE A 124 6.04 6.51 -12.14
CA PHE A 124 7.12 5.96 -11.33
C PHE A 124 7.57 6.92 -10.24
N THR A 125 7.60 8.23 -10.51
CA THR A 125 7.93 9.23 -9.47
C THR A 125 6.84 9.33 -8.41
N VAL A 126 5.55 9.30 -8.80
CA VAL A 126 4.43 9.32 -7.83
C VAL A 126 4.43 8.04 -6.98
N GLY A 127 4.63 6.87 -7.60
CA GLY A 127 4.76 5.60 -6.87
C GLY A 127 5.98 5.57 -5.94
N GLY A 128 7.12 6.10 -6.39
CA GLY A 128 8.35 6.17 -5.58
C GLY A 128 8.21 7.12 -4.39
N ALA A 129 7.53 8.25 -4.57
CA ALA A 129 7.22 9.17 -3.49
C ALA A 129 6.31 8.52 -2.43
N ALA A 130 5.30 7.74 -2.85
CA ALA A 130 4.43 7.01 -1.93
C ALA A 130 5.22 5.97 -1.10
N VAL A 131 6.18 5.27 -1.72
CA VAL A 131 7.07 4.34 -1.01
C VAL A 131 7.97 5.07 -0.01
N ALA A 132 8.53 6.22 -0.39
CA ALA A 132 9.36 7.05 0.50
C ALA A 132 8.57 7.52 1.74
N LEU A 133 7.32 7.93 1.58
CA LEU A 133 6.43 8.26 2.69
C LEU A 133 6.17 7.05 3.62
N GLY A 134 6.12 5.83 3.07
CA GLY A 134 6.04 4.60 3.85
C GLY A 134 7.26 4.39 4.77
N PHE A 135 8.47 4.69 4.29
CA PHE A 135 9.68 4.63 5.12
C PHE A 135 9.71 5.70 6.21
N ILE A 136 9.26 6.92 5.90
CA ILE A 136 9.12 7.98 6.90
C ILE A 136 8.15 7.54 8.00
N ARG A 137 7.00 6.96 7.63
CA ARG A 137 6.03 6.39 8.58
C ARG A 137 6.66 5.33 9.49
N MET A 138 7.51 4.46 8.95
CA MET A 138 8.22 3.44 9.74
C MET A 138 9.16 4.07 10.78
N HIS A 139 9.89 5.11 10.41
CA HIS A 139 10.76 5.84 11.33
C HIS A 139 9.95 6.51 12.45
N SER A 140 8.87 7.22 12.11
CA SER A 140 8.02 7.89 13.11
C SER A 140 7.35 6.86 14.05
N LEU A 141 7.01 5.66 13.57
CA LEU A 141 6.53 4.55 14.40
C LEU A 141 7.57 4.07 15.43
N GLN A 142 8.85 4.05 15.08
CA GLN A 142 9.92 3.73 16.03
C GLN A 142 10.03 4.81 17.12
N THR A 143 9.91 6.09 16.75
CA THR A 143 9.90 7.19 17.72
C THR A 143 8.72 7.11 18.70
N ILE A 144 7.55 6.66 18.24
CA ILE A 144 6.39 6.42 19.12
C ILE A 144 6.69 5.33 20.15
N ASN A 145 7.43 4.28 19.76
CA ASN A 145 7.76 3.19 20.68
C ASN A 145 8.80 3.58 21.74
N SER A 146 9.77 4.44 21.38
CA SER A 146 10.80 4.93 22.31
C SER A 146 10.28 5.94 23.35
N GLY A 147 9.03 6.38 23.24
CA GLY A 147 8.35 7.19 24.26
C GLY A 147 8.81 8.65 24.39
N THR A 148 9.74 9.11 23.56
CA THR A 148 10.39 10.42 23.71
C THR A 148 9.58 11.61 23.18
N ASP A 149 8.55 11.41 22.34
CA ASP A 149 7.64 12.48 21.87
C ASP A 149 6.40 11.90 21.15
N THR A 150 5.60 11.08 21.85
CA THR A 150 4.51 10.30 21.24
C THR A 150 3.44 11.16 20.56
N SER A 151 3.10 12.33 21.11
CA SER A 151 2.01 13.16 20.59
C SER A 151 2.33 13.80 19.23
N LYS A 152 3.59 14.21 19.00
CA LYS A 152 4.02 14.80 17.72
C LYS A 152 4.20 13.74 16.64
N ALA A 153 4.83 12.62 17.01
CA ALA A 153 5.08 11.52 16.08
C ALA A 153 3.77 10.89 15.57
N VAL A 154 2.74 10.77 16.42
CA VAL A 154 1.41 10.30 15.97
C VAL A 154 0.78 11.26 14.95
N GLY A 155 0.85 12.58 15.17
CA GLY A 155 0.33 13.55 14.21
C GLY A 155 1.02 13.47 12.85
N GLU A 156 2.36 13.36 12.87
CA GLU A 156 3.15 13.17 11.65
C GLU A 156 2.79 11.88 10.91
N THR A 157 2.66 10.75 11.62
CA THR A 157 2.29 9.47 10.99
C THR A 157 0.93 9.53 10.29
N MET A 158 -0.04 10.26 10.85
CA MET A 158 -1.37 10.36 10.26
C MET A 158 -1.38 11.22 8.99
N ILE A 159 -0.64 12.32 8.97
CA ILE A 159 -0.50 13.18 7.79
C ILE A 159 0.26 12.44 6.68
N VAL A 160 1.39 11.81 7.01
CA VAL A 160 2.19 11.03 6.06
C VAL A 160 1.38 9.85 5.50
N GLY A 161 0.58 9.18 6.34
CA GLY A 161 -0.31 8.10 5.91
C GLY A 161 -1.40 8.58 4.94
N ALA A 162 -2.07 9.69 5.24
CA ALA A 162 -3.09 10.27 4.37
C ALA A 162 -2.53 10.73 3.01
N LEU A 163 -1.36 11.36 3.02
CA LEU A 163 -0.65 11.73 1.78
C LEU A 163 -0.21 10.50 1.00
N GLY A 164 0.31 9.47 1.67
CA GLY A 164 0.70 8.21 1.03
C GLY A 164 -0.47 7.53 0.32
N MET A 165 -1.63 7.44 0.99
CA MET A 165 -2.83 6.84 0.41
C MET A 165 -3.39 7.63 -0.78
N SER A 166 -3.40 8.96 -0.70
CA SER A 166 -3.88 9.79 -1.82
C SER A 166 -2.97 9.69 -3.04
N LEU A 167 -1.65 9.68 -2.85
CA LEU A 167 -0.69 9.43 -3.95
C LEU A 167 -0.83 8.02 -4.53
N ALA A 168 -1.04 7.01 -3.69
CA ALA A 168 -1.26 5.63 -4.15
C ALA A 168 -2.56 5.49 -4.97
N ALA A 169 -3.64 6.13 -4.52
CA ALA A 169 -4.90 6.16 -5.26
C ALA A 169 -4.74 6.87 -6.61
N ILE A 170 -4.03 7.99 -6.64
CA ILE A 170 -3.70 8.69 -7.90
C ILE A 170 -2.89 7.76 -8.81
N ALA A 171 -1.79 7.18 -8.32
CA ALA A 171 -0.93 6.27 -9.07
C ALA A 171 -1.69 5.07 -9.67
N HIS A 172 -2.67 4.53 -8.94
CA HIS A 172 -3.50 3.41 -9.43
C HIS A 172 -4.43 3.82 -10.59
N ASN A 173 -4.91 5.06 -10.61
CA ASN A 173 -5.81 5.57 -11.65
C ASN A 173 -5.06 6.15 -12.87
N LEU A 174 -3.76 6.41 -12.76
CA LEU A 174 -2.95 6.94 -13.88
C LEU A 174 -2.92 6.03 -15.12
N PRO A 175 -2.86 4.68 -15.03
CA PRO A 175 -2.87 3.80 -16.21
C PRO A 175 -4.17 3.95 -17.01
N SER A 176 -5.31 3.93 -16.34
CA SER A 176 -6.62 4.16 -16.99
C SER A 176 -6.73 5.54 -17.62
N ALA A 177 -6.21 6.58 -16.95
CA ALA A 177 -6.21 7.94 -17.50
C ALA A 177 -5.32 8.06 -18.75
N THR A 178 -4.17 7.37 -18.75
CA THR A 178 -3.24 7.38 -19.89
C THR A 178 -3.85 6.70 -21.12
N GLU A 179 -4.51 5.57 -20.94
CA GLU A 179 -5.22 4.87 -22.02
C GLU A 179 -6.36 5.73 -22.57
N ALA A 180 -7.19 6.34 -21.71
CA ALA A 180 -8.26 7.26 -22.15
C ALA A 180 -7.73 8.45 -22.96
N THR A 181 -6.59 9.02 -22.55
CA THR A 181 -5.94 10.12 -23.27
C THR A 181 -5.45 9.67 -24.65
N ILE A 182 -4.91 8.45 -24.76
CA ILE A 182 -4.49 7.87 -26.06
C ILE A 182 -5.70 7.68 -26.98
N TYR A 183 -6.84 7.16 -26.49
CA TYR A 183 -8.06 7.02 -27.29
C TYR A 183 -8.61 8.36 -27.76
N LEU A 184 -8.60 9.40 -26.92
CA LEU A 184 -9.05 10.74 -27.30
C LEU A 184 -8.14 11.37 -28.36
N VAL A 185 -6.82 11.25 -28.21
CA VAL A 185 -5.86 11.77 -29.20
C VAL A 185 -5.97 11.01 -30.52
N ALA A 186 -6.11 9.68 -30.48
CA ALA A 186 -6.33 8.88 -31.67
C ALA A 186 -7.64 9.28 -32.36
N GLY A 187 -8.74 9.41 -31.61
CA GLY A 187 -10.03 9.87 -32.12
C GLY A 187 -9.96 11.27 -32.74
N TYR A 188 -9.22 12.20 -32.14
CA TYR A 188 -8.99 13.54 -32.67
C TYR A 188 -8.15 13.51 -33.96
N GLN A 189 -7.16 12.63 -34.03
CA GLN A 189 -6.30 12.47 -35.20
C GLN A 189 -7.07 11.83 -36.38
N TRP A 190 -7.94 10.86 -36.11
CA TRP A 190 -8.91 10.34 -37.09
C TRP A 190 -9.89 11.40 -37.56
N TYR A 191 -10.39 12.27 -36.66
CA TYR A 191 -11.28 13.38 -37.00
C TYR A 191 -10.60 14.45 -37.87
N CYS A 192 -9.33 14.78 -37.59
CA CYS A 192 -8.54 15.70 -38.43
C CYS A 192 -8.16 15.13 -39.80
N ILE A 193 -8.03 13.81 -39.95
CA ILE A 193 -7.75 13.15 -41.23
C ILE A 193 -9.01 13.10 -42.13
N GLN A 194 -10.20 13.10 -41.53
CA GLN A 194 -11.47 13.10 -42.25
C GLN A 194 -11.95 14.50 -42.70
N ARG A 195 -11.22 15.57 -42.41
CA ARG A 195 -11.58 16.95 -42.76
C ARG A 195 -10.57 17.56 -43.72
#